data_AF-A0A924VK36-F1
#
_entry.id   AF-A0A924VK36-F1
#
_cell.length_a   1.000
_cell.length_b   1.000
_cell.length_c   1.000
_cell.angle_alpha   90.00
_cell.angle_beta   90.00
_cell.angle_gamma   90.00
#
_symmetry.space_group_name_H-M   'P 1'
#
loop_
_entity.id
_entity.type
_entity.pdbx_description
1 polymer ?
#
loop_
_entity_poly.entity_id
_entity_poly.type
_entity_poly.pdbx_seq_one_letter_code
_entity_poly.pdbx_strand_id
1 'polypeptide(L)'
;MRGKRFWAIGATLLTVTLLAGCSTSAGGTEGSGTGTVKMVSWPGPEGDAMAKVVAAYNAGQGKKDKVKVDVVLLSRQDTFTKETALMASKSSNMDIYWTASYNVGQYAPSLDPLDGIDTSSYFPVAVDGLKYKSKLYALPLDVSNHFLLYRTDLIDALVKDPVAFAEYEKISQSVLGKARAPKDPQSWDLDDFKAMAAYFSKSDNPKSPTEYGTILQAKNLLYNTMIWNDVLWGYGGNWAKDGKANLDSSA
;
A
#
# COMPACT_ATOMS: atom_id res chain seq x y z
N MET A 1 -6.90 77.34 -3.75
CA MET A 1 -5.50 77.77 -3.54
C MET A 1 -4.62 76.53 -3.58
N ARG A 2 -3.79 76.42 -4.63
CA ARG A 2 -2.89 75.31 -4.96
C ARG A 2 -1.45 75.83 -4.82
N GLY A 3 -0.65 75.21 -3.95
CA GLY A 3 0.79 75.49 -3.80
C GLY A 3 1.63 74.44 -4.52
N LYS A 4 2.69 74.89 -5.19
CA LYS A 4 3.34 74.28 -6.35
C LYS A 4 4.40 73.22 -6.03
N ARG A 5 4.56 72.29 -6.97
CA ARG A 5 5.67 71.33 -7.10
C ARG A 5 6.98 72.05 -7.46
N PHE A 6 8.11 71.60 -6.91
CA PHE A 6 9.45 71.79 -7.49
C PHE A 6 10.13 70.42 -7.64
N TRP A 7 10.66 70.20 -8.84
CA TRP A 7 11.46 69.05 -9.25
C TRP A 7 12.92 69.27 -8.85
N ALA A 8 13.59 68.24 -8.34
CA ALA A 8 15.03 68.16 -8.30
C ALA A 8 15.46 66.78 -8.81
N ILE A 9 16.18 66.80 -9.92
CA ILE A 9 16.82 65.65 -10.56
C ILE A 9 18.16 65.46 -9.85
N GLY A 10 18.40 64.26 -9.31
CA GLY A 10 19.67 63.85 -8.74
C GLY A 10 20.02 62.46 -9.23
N ALA A 11 21.00 62.37 -10.13
CA ALA A 11 21.59 61.11 -10.58
C ALA A 11 22.48 60.55 -9.46
N THR A 12 22.33 59.27 -9.13
CA THR A 12 23.25 58.57 -8.23
C THR A 12 23.51 57.17 -8.77
N LEU A 13 24.77 56.95 -9.17
CA LEU A 13 25.33 55.64 -9.49
C LEU A 13 25.19 54.70 -8.28
N LEU A 14 24.74 53.46 -8.50
CA LEU A 14 24.84 52.38 -7.52
C LEU A 14 25.28 51.07 -8.22
N THR A 15 26.60 50.92 -8.22
CA THR A 15 27.38 49.73 -7.87
C THR A 15 26.73 48.34 -8.01
N VAL A 16 27.21 47.57 -8.99
CA VAL A 16 27.05 46.11 -9.08
C VAL A 16 27.77 45.47 -7.89
N THR A 17 27.03 44.89 -6.96
CA THR A 17 27.56 44.01 -5.91
C THR A 17 27.34 42.56 -6.34
N LEU A 18 28.43 41.87 -6.65
CA LEU A 18 28.46 40.40 -6.77
C LEU A 18 28.22 39.81 -5.38
N LEU A 19 27.00 39.33 -5.11
CA LEU A 19 26.78 38.41 -4.00
C LEU A 19 27.25 37.02 -4.41
N ALA A 20 28.43 36.64 -3.92
CA ALA A 20 28.82 35.25 -3.79
C ALA A 20 27.88 34.58 -2.77
N GLY A 21 26.78 34.02 -3.28
CA GLY A 21 25.89 33.16 -2.50
C GLY A 21 26.56 31.82 -2.23
N CYS A 22 27.27 31.69 -1.11
CA CYS A 22 27.53 30.39 -0.52
C CYS A 22 26.18 29.81 -0.05
N SER A 23 25.64 28.87 -0.82
CA SER A 23 24.60 27.96 -0.34
C SER A 23 25.20 27.11 0.77
N THR A 24 24.96 27.50 2.01
CA THR A 24 25.15 26.65 3.18
C THR A 24 24.10 25.56 3.12
N SER A 25 24.52 24.41 2.59
CA SER A 25 23.87 23.13 2.85
C SER A 25 23.72 22.96 4.36
N ALA A 26 22.48 22.83 4.83
CA ALA A 26 22.17 22.39 6.17
C ALA A 26 22.64 20.93 6.31
N GLY A 27 23.92 20.75 6.61
CA GLY A 27 24.49 19.47 6.97
C GLY A 27 24.01 19.10 8.36
N GLY A 28 23.04 18.20 8.43
CA GLY A 28 22.77 17.46 9.66
C GLY A 28 24.06 16.75 10.09
N THR A 29 24.39 16.85 11.37
CA THR A 29 25.57 16.19 11.93
C THR A 29 25.33 14.68 11.85
N GLU A 30 26.20 13.95 11.12
CA GLU A 30 26.17 12.48 11.10
C GLU A 30 26.24 11.95 12.54
N GLY A 31 25.27 11.14 12.93
CA GLY A 31 25.22 10.51 14.23
C GLY A 31 26.35 9.51 14.42
N SER A 32 26.64 9.14 15.68
CA SER A 32 27.74 8.22 16.03
C SER A 32 27.61 6.79 15.45
N GLY A 33 26.50 6.47 14.78
CA GLY A 33 26.18 5.13 14.30
C GLY A 33 25.90 4.11 15.40
N THR A 34 25.75 4.55 16.65
CA THR A 34 25.54 3.69 17.83
C THR A 34 24.36 4.18 18.67
N GLY A 35 23.66 3.27 19.37
CA GLY A 35 22.56 3.64 20.26
C GLY A 35 21.35 2.71 20.20
N THR A 36 20.21 3.23 20.65
CA THR A 36 18.92 2.53 20.57
C THR A 36 18.09 3.09 19.43
N VAL A 37 17.63 2.21 18.55
CA VAL A 37 16.75 2.51 17.43
C VAL A 37 15.34 2.04 17.79
N LYS A 38 14.36 2.94 17.74
CA LYS A 38 12.94 2.64 17.99
C LYS A 38 12.23 2.37 16.69
N MET A 39 11.75 1.14 16.53
CA MET A 39 11.08 0.67 15.32
C MET A 39 9.60 0.42 15.59
N VAL A 40 8.74 1.10 14.85
CA VAL A 40 7.30 0.84 14.87
C VAL A 40 7.01 -0.52 14.23
N SER A 41 6.08 -1.27 14.84
CA SER A 41 5.49 -2.46 14.24
C SER A 41 4.00 -2.57 14.61
N TRP A 42 3.26 -3.43 13.93
CA TRP A 42 1.87 -3.73 14.28
C TRP A 42 1.79 -4.86 15.30
N PRO A 43 0.75 -4.86 16.17
CA PRO A 43 0.46 -6.01 17.01
C PRO A 43 -0.07 -7.18 16.19
N GLY A 44 0.04 -8.37 16.78
CA GLY A 44 -0.41 -9.63 16.18
C GLY A 44 0.77 -10.47 15.68
N PRO A 45 0.47 -11.51 14.87
CA PRO A 45 1.48 -12.45 14.40
C PRO A 45 2.70 -11.81 13.73
N GLU A 46 2.51 -10.72 13.00
CA GLU A 46 3.56 -9.97 12.31
C GLU A 46 4.52 -9.30 13.31
N GLY A 47 3.97 -8.64 14.34
CA GLY A 47 4.75 -8.05 15.42
C GLY A 47 5.49 -9.10 16.25
N ASP A 48 4.84 -10.23 16.54
CA ASP A 48 5.44 -11.36 17.26
C ASP A 48 6.59 -11.99 16.47
N ALA A 49 6.44 -12.11 15.15
CA ALA A 49 7.50 -12.57 14.26
C ALA A 49 8.66 -11.57 14.19
N MET A 50 8.36 -10.28 14.01
CA MET A 50 9.36 -9.22 13.96
C MET A 50 10.14 -9.09 15.28
N ALA A 51 9.47 -9.27 16.42
CA ALA A 51 10.13 -9.28 17.73
C ALA A 51 11.21 -10.37 17.84
N LYS A 52 11.00 -11.54 17.23
CA LYS A 52 12.02 -12.61 17.17
C LYS A 52 13.20 -12.23 16.28
N VAL A 53 12.95 -11.58 15.15
CA VAL A 53 14.00 -11.07 14.25
C VAL A 53 14.85 -10.03 14.97
N VAL A 54 14.22 -9.07 15.63
CA VAL A 54 14.90 -8.04 16.44
C VAL A 54 15.68 -8.64 17.59
N ALA A 55 15.13 -9.63 18.30
CA ALA A 55 15.85 -10.33 19.35
C ALA A 55 17.12 -11.01 18.83
N ALA A 56 17.04 -11.69 17.68
CA ALA A 56 18.20 -12.31 17.04
C ALA A 56 19.25 -11.28 16.60
N TYR A 57 18.83 -10.15 16.00
CA TYR A 57 19.72 -9.06 15.62
C TYR A 57 20.44 -8.48 16.86
N ASN A 58 19.70 -8.11 17.90
CA ASN A 58 20.24 -7.55 19.13
C ASN A 58 21.21 -8.52 19.85
N ALA A 59 20.94 -9.82 19.80
CA ALA A 59 21.80 -10.83 20.41
C ALA A 59 23.11 -11.07 19.61
N GLY A 60 23.08 -10.84 18.30
CA GLY A 60 24.16 -11.08 17.35
C GLY A 60 24.74 -9.78 16.79
N GLN A 61 24.33 -9.42 15.57
CA GLN A 61 24.92 -8.33 14.79
C GLN A 61 24.83 -6.97 15.48
N GLY A 62 23.74 -6.68 16.19
CA GLY A 62 23.56 -5.43 16.95
C GLY A 62 24.66 -5.18 17.98
N LYS A 63 25.27 -6.24 18.56
CA LYS A 63 26.43 -6.07 19.45
C LYS A 63 27.68 -5.57 18.74
N LYS A 64 27.89 -5.99 17.48
CA LYS A 64 29.01 -5.54 16.65
C LYS A 64 28.78 -4.11 16.17
N ASP A 65 27.55 -3.82 15.77
CA ASP A 65 27.12 -2.51 15.30
C ASP A 65 27.00 -1.49 16.45
N LYS A 66 26.96 -1.97 17.70
CA LYS A 66 26.63 -1.18 18.91
C LYS A 66 25.26 -0.51 18.78
N VAL A 67 24.32 -1.24 18.19
CA VAL A 67 22.93 -0.84 17.98
C VAL A 67 22.02 -1.83 18.71
N LYS A 68 21.03 -1.29 19.42
CA LYS A 68 19.90 -2.03 19.98
C LYS A 68 18.62 -1.56 19.30
N VAL A 69 17.82 -2.48 18.78
CA VAL A 69 16.50 -2.16 18.23
C VAL A 69 15.44 -2.45 19.27
N ASP A 70 14.59 -1.46 19.57
CA ASP A 70 13.43 -1.58 20.44
C ASP A 70 12.15 -1.46 19.60
N VAL A 71 11.33 -2.52 19.61
CA VAL A 71 10.06 -2.54 18.88
C VAL A 71 8.98 -1.81 19.67
N VAL A 72 8.30 -0.87 19.03
CA VAL A 72 7.15 -0.15 19.55
C VAL A 72 5.90 -0.55 18.78
N LEU A 73 4.94 -1.16 19.46
CA LEU A 73 3.70 -1.60 18.83
C LEU A 73 2.69 -0.46 18.74
N LEU A 74 2.25 -0.12 17.53
CA LEU A 74 1.15 0.81 17.28
C LEU A 74 -0.11 0.05 16.80
N SER A 75 -1.27 0.46 17.33
CA SER A 75 -2.58 -0.11 16.98
C SER A 75 -2.85 -0.07 15.47
N ARG A 76 -3.19 -1.20 14.86
CA ARG A 76 -3.52 -1.29 13.42
C ARG A 76 -4.53 -0.25 12.92
N GLN A 77 -5.51 0.11 13.75
CA GLN A 77 -6.54 1.08 13.38
C GLN A 77 -6.02 2.52 13.41
N ASP A 78 -5.15 2.84 14.35
CA ASP A 78 -4.70 4.22 14.60
C ASP A 78 -3.28 4.50 14.08
N THR A 79 -2.56 3.49 13.61
CA THR A 79 -1.14 3.61 13.20
C THR A 79 -0.97 4.76 12.21
N PHE A 80 -1.77 4.85 11.15
CA PHE A 80 -1.61 5.91 10.14
C PHE A 80 -1.81 7.32 10.70
N THR A 81 -2.79 7.52 11.58
CA THR A 81 -3.00 8.82 12.23
C THR A 81 -1.83 9.17 13.16
N LYS A 82 -1.32 8.19 13.91
CA LYS A 82 -0.17 8.37 14.80
C LYS A 82 1.12 8.65 14.02
N GLU A 83 1.39 7.89 12.96
CA GLU A 83 2.54 8.09 12.07
C GLU A 83 2.49 9.49 11.47
N THR A 84 1.34 9.91 10.92
CA THR A 84 1.15 11.26 10.40
C THR A 84 1.48 12.33 11.43
N ALA A 85 0.99 12.20 12.67
CA ALA A 85 1.25 13.17 13.74
C ALA A 85 2.74 13.19 14.16
N LEU A 86 3.37 12.02 14.30
CA LEU A 86 4.78 11.90 14.66
C LEU A 86 5.70 12.49 13.58
N MET A 87 5.43 12.19 12.31
CA MET A 87 6.19 12.71 11.17
C MET A 87 5.97 14.21 10.94
N ALA A 88 4.74 14.70 11.11
CA ALA A 88 4.43 16.13 10.99
C ALA A 88 5.10 16.96 12.10
N SER A 89 5.20 16.41 13.31
CA SER A 89 5.88 17.05 14.44
C SER A 89 7.40 16.86 14.43
N LYS A 90 7.96 16.12 13.46
CA LYS A 90 9.38 15.72 13.42
C LYS A 90 9.84 15.11 14.75
N SER A 91 8.99 14.28 15.34
CA SER A 91 9.24 13.68 16.64
C SER A 91 10.47 12.78 16.60
N SER A 92 11.36 12.92 17.59
CA SER A 92 12.49 12.00 17.84
C SER A 92 12.08 10.74 18.61
N ASN A 93 10.77 10.48 18.74
CA ASN A 93 10.28 9.33 19.49
C ASN A 93 10.38 8.01 18.74
N MET A 94 10.45 8.03 17.40
CA MET A 94 10.57 6.84 16.56
C MET A 94 11.61 7.10 15.47
N ASP A 95 12.39 6.07 15.15
CA ASP A 95 13.47 6.13 14.15
C ASP A 95 13.08 5.38 12.87
N ILE A 96 12.35 4.25 12.99
CA ILE A 96 11.89 3.44 11.86
C ILE A 96 10.37 3.30 11.93
N TYR A 97 9.71 3.59 10.81
CA TYR A 97 8.25 3.48 10.68
C TYR A 97 7.85 2.31 9.80
N TRP A 98 6.77 1.62 10.16
CA TRP A 98 6.12 0.64 9.29
C TRP A 98 5.08 1.36 8.43
N THR A 99 5.57 2.11 7.45
CA THR A 99 4.75 2.93 6.56
C THR A 99 4.15 2.10 5.43
N ALA A 100 2.86 2.31 5.14
CA ALA A 100 2.24 1.74 3.95
C ALA A 100 2.80 2.38 2.67
N SER A 101 3.08 1.58 1.64
CA SER A 101 3.73 2.02 0.40
C SER A 101 3.07 3.23 -0.25
N TYR A 102 1.74 3.29 -0.29
CA TYR A 102 0.97 4.39 -0.87
C TYR A 102 1.10 5.73 -0.10
N ASN A 103 1.61 5.72 1.14
CA ASN A 103 1.86 6.94 1.93
C ASN A 103 3.31 7.45 1.79
N VAL A 104 4.23 6.69 1.17
CA VAL A 104 5.65 7.06 1.12
C VAL A 104 5.85 8.42 0.45
N GLY A 105 5.15 8.72 -0.64
CA GLY A 105 5.24 10.03 -1.29
C GLY A 105 4.76 11.19 -0.41
N GLN A 106 3.74 10.96 0.43
CA GLN A 106 3.25 11.95 1.38
C GLN A 106 4.23 12.17 2.54
N TYR A 107 4.89 11.11 3.00
CA TYR A 107 5.80 11.14 4.14
C TYR A 107 7.25 11.44 3.78
N ALA A 108 7.63 11.38 2.49
CA ALA A 108 8.98 11.68 2.02
C ALA A 108 9.60 12.98 2.57
N PRO A 109 8.86 14.10 2.79
CA PRO A 109 9.44 15.31 3.43
C PRO A 109 9.89 15.13 4.89
N SER A 110 9.44 14.06 5.55
CA SER A 110 9.76 13.70 6.93
C SER A 110 10.58 12.41 7.04
N LEU A 111 10.98 11.81 5.92
CA LEU A 111 11.81 10.60 5.85
C LEU A 111 13.15 10.93 5.20
N ASP A 112 14.20 10.25 5.65
CA ASP A 112 15.48 10.31 4.97
C ASP A 112 15.48 9.42 3.72
N PRO A 113 16.03 9.88 2.60
CA PRO A 113 16.22 9.02 1.44
C PRO A 113 17.24 7.92 1.77
N LEU A 114 17.00 6.73 1.23
CA LEU A 114 17.88 5.58 1.35
C LEU A 114 18.80 5.52 0.14
N ASP A 115 20.10 5.71 0.38
CA ASP A 115 21.15 5.63 -0.64
C ASP A 115 22.07 4.42 -0.37
N GLY A 116 22.62 3.83 -1.43
CA GLY A 116 23.63 2.77 -1.32
C GLY A 116 23.14 1.41 -0.81
N ILE A 117 21.82 1.20 -0.70
CA ILE A 117 21.25 -0.09 -0.29
C ILE A 117 21.17 -1.04 -1.48
N ASP A 118 21.71 -2.26 -1.30
CA ASP A 118 21.50 -3.35 -2.25
C ASP A 118 20.03 -3.80 -2.23
N THR A 119 19.36 -3.64 -3.37
CA THR A 119 17.95 -3.99 -3.54
C THR A 119 17.75 -5.18 -4.48
N SER A 120 18.83 -5.83 -4.91
CA SER A 120 18.80 -6.94 -5.88
C SER A 120 17.99 -8.16 -5.41
N SER A 121 17.80 -8.29 -4.10
CA SER A 121 17.01 -9.37 -3.49
C SER A 121 15.51 -9.08 -3.41
N TYR A 122 15.05 -7.88 -3.76
CA TYR A 122 13.64 -7.50 -3.75
C TYR A 122 13.01 -7.58 -5.14
N PHE A 123 11.68 -7.70 -5.19
CA PHE A 123 10.93 -7.52 -6.43
C PHE A 123 11.12 -6.08 -6.95
N PRO A 124 11.55 -5.88 -8.21
CA PRO A 124 11.80 -4.54 -8.75
C PRO A 124 10.59 -3.60 -8.63
N VAL A 125 9.38 -4.11 -8.90
CA VAL A 125 8.14 -3.33 -8.79
C VAL A 125 7.86 -2.83 -7.36
N ALA A 126 8.22 -3.62 -6.35
CA ALA A 126 8.03 -3.23 -4.96
C ALA A 126 9.01 -2.11 -4.57
N VAL A 127 10.27 -2.21 -5.02
CA VAL A 127 11.27 -1.16 -4.80
C VAL A 127 10.89 0.13 -5.53
N ASP A 128 10.44 0.03 -6.78
CA ASP A 128 10.02 1.19 -7.57
C ASP A 128 8.81 1.90 -6.95
N GLY A 129 7.86 1.15 -6.39
CA GLY A 129 6.71 1.69 -5.67
C GLY A 129 7.05 2.48 -4.40
N LEU A 130 8.28 2.35 -3.88
CA LEU A 130 8.77 3.07 -2.70
C LEU A 130 9.67 4.26 -3.06
N LYS A 131 9.77 4.60 -4.35
CA LYS A 131 10.50 5.78 -4.83
C LYS A 131 9.58 7.00 -4.91
N TYR A 132 10.06 8.14 -4.43
CA TYR A 132 9.42 9.44 -4.62
C TYR A 132 10.43 10.43 -5.22
N LYS A 133 10.07 11.10 -6.32
CA LYS A 133 11.00 11.97 -7.09
C LYS A 133 12.34 11.28 -7.38
N SER A 134 12.27 10.01 -7.82
CA SER A 134 13.40 9.14 -8.16
C SER A 134 14.36 8.76 -7.02
N LYS A 135 14.00 9.05 -5.76
CA LYS A 135 14.77 8.61 -4.58
C LYS A 135 14.00 7.54 -3.82
N LEU A 136 14.70 6.53 -3.31
CA LEU A 136 14.11 5.49 -2.47
C LEU A 136 13.93 6.04 -1.04
N TYR A 137 12.79 5.80 -0.41
CA TYR A 137 12.52 6.26 0.97
C TYR A 137 12.14 5.12 1.93
N ALA A 138 11.92 3.92 1.43
CA ALA A 138 11.57 2.76 2.23
C ALA A 138 12.09 1.47 1.59
N LEU A 139 12.23 0.41 2.37
CA LEU A 139 12.54 -0.93 1.89
C LEU A 139 11.27 -1.80 1.93
N PRO A 140 11.03 -2.65 0.92
CA PRO A 140 9.93 -3.60 0.96
C PRO A 140 10.15 -4.60 2.10
N LEU A 141 9.18 -4.74 3.01
CA LEU A 141 9.19 -5.80 4.00
C LEU A 141 8.48 -7.06 3.48
N ASP A 142 7.31 -6.86 2.89
CA ASP A 142 6.52 -7.90 2.25
C ASP A 142 5.80 -7.34 1.01
N VAL A 143 5.33 -8.24 0.16
CA VAL A 143 4.38 -7.94 -0.90
C VAL A 143 3.06 -8.63 -0.59
N SER A 144 2.02 -7.83 -0.42
CA SER A 144 0.67 -8.32 -0.22
C SER A 144 -0.07 -8.34 -1.56
N ASN A 145 -0.61 -9.50 -1.91
CA ASN A 145 -1.42 -9.70 -3.12
C ASN A 145 -2.80 -10.22 -2.72
N HIS A 146 -3.81 -9.89 -3.53
CA HIS A 146 -5.13 -10.48 -3.37
C HIS A 146 -5.20 -11.84 -4.06
N PHE A 147 -5.85 -12.78 -3.40
CA PHE A 147 -6.06 -14.13 -3.90
C PHE A 147 -7.51 -14.54 -3.69
N LEU A 148 -8.04 -15.31 -4.62
CA LEU A 148 -9.29 -16.03 -4.41
C LEU A 148 -9.01 -17.29 -3.59
N LEU A 149 -9.46 -17.30 -2.34
CA LEU A 149 -9.48 -18.48 -1.49
C LEU A 149 -10.81 -19.20 -1.69
N TYR A 150 -10.77 -20.50 -2.00
CA TYR A 150 -11.96 -21.30 -2.24
C TYR A 150 -11.85 -22.69 -1.61
N ARG A 151 -13.01 -23.36 -1.44
CA ARG A 151 -13.11 -24.72 -0.91
C ARG A 151 -12.98 -25.73 -2.05
N THR A 152 -11.83 -26.40 -2.10
CA THR A 152 -11.50 -27.36 -3.17
C THR A 152 -12.48 -28.52 -3.23
N ASP A 153 -12.95 -29.03 -2.09
CA ASP A 153 -13.91 -30.13 -2.02
C ASP A 153 -15.28 -29.78 -2.63
N LEU A 154 -15.74 -28.54 -2.48
CA LEU A 154 -17.00 -28.08 -3.08
C LEU A 154 -16.87 -27.94 -4.60
N ILE A 155 -15.76 -27.36 -5.08
CA ILE A 155 -15.49 -27.25 -6.52
C ILE A 155 -15.35 -28.63 -7.14
N ASP A 156 -14.59 -29.53 -6.51
CA ASP A 156 -14.40 -30.91 -6.96
C ASP A 156 -15.72 -31.69 -7.06
N ALA A 157 -16.60 -31.54 -6.07
CA ALA A 157 -17.90 -32.19 -6.08
C ALA A 157 -18.77 -31.68 -7.24
N LEU A 158 -18.79 -30.37 -7.46
CA LEU A 158 -19.53 -29.75 -8.57
C LEU A 158 -18.98 -30.22 -9.93
N VAL A 159 -17.67 -30.15 -10.17
CA VAL A 159 -17.07 -30.47 -11.49
C VAL A 159 -17.10 -31.97 -11.83
N LYS A 160 -17.46 -32.85 -10.89
CA LYS A 160 -17.56 -34.31 -11.10
C LYS A 160 -19.00 -34.82 -11.19
N ASP A 161 -20.01 -33.99 -10.94
CA ASP A 161 -21.42 -34.38 -10.90
C ASP A 161 -22.22 -33.78 -12.07
N PRO A 162 -22.58 -34.57 -13.10
CA PRO A 162 -23.37 -34.10 -14.23
C PRO A 162 -24.74 -33.50 -13.85
N VAL A 163 -25.33 -33.92 -12.72
CA VAL A 163 -26.59 -33.33 -12.24
C VAL A 163 -26.35 -31.93 -11.71
N ALA A 164 -25.25 -31.73 -10.99
CA ALA A 164 -24.83 -30.42 -10.50
C ALA A 164 -24.50 -29.47 -11.67
N PHE A 165 -23.97 -29.98 -12.79
CA PHE A 165 -23.71 -29.18 -14.00
C PHE A 165 -24.99 -28.57 -14.56
N ALA A 166 -26.05 -29.36 -14.72
CA ALA A 166 -27.30 -28.86 -15.29
C ALA A 166 -27.93 -27.75 -14.42
N GLU A 167 -27.87 -27.90 -13.10
CA GLU A 167 -28.34 -26.86 -12.18
C GLU A 167 -27.45 -25.62 -12.22
N TYR A 168 -26.13 -25.79 -12.31
CA TYR A 168 -25.18 -24.69 -12.47
C TYR A 168 -25.40 -23.91 -13.79
N GLU A 169 -25.64 -24.60 -14.91
CA GLU A 169 -25.95 -23.97 -16.20
C GLU A 169 -27.22 -23.13 -16.12
N LYS A 170 -28.25 -23.63 -15.44
CA LYS A 170 -29.50 -22.89 -15.21
C LYS A 170 -29.28 -21.65 -14.34
N ILE A 171 -28.53 -21.78 -13.25
CA ILE A 171 -28.25 -20.65 -12.34
C ILE A 171 -27.39 -19.59 -13.05
N SER A 172 -26.33 -20.00 -13.74
CA SER A 172 -25.48 -19.09 -14.51
C SER A 172 -26.26 -18.36 -15.60
N GLN A 173 -27.16 -19.05 -16.33
CA GLN A 173 -28.08 -18.42 -17.27
C GLN A 173 -28.98 -17.37 -16.60
N SER A 174 -29.46 -17.64 -15.39
CA SER A 174 -30.33 -16.71 -14.65
C SER A 174 -29.59 -15.45 -14.21
N VAL A 175 -28.36 -15.57 -13.69
CA VAL A 175 -27.62 -14.44 -13.10
C VAL A 175 -26.74 -13.69 -14.09
N LEU A 176 -26.35 -14.32 -15.20
CA LEU A 176 -25.48 -13.72 -16.22
C LEU A 176 -26.19 -13.46 -17.55
N GLY A 177 -27.38 -14.02 -17.77
CA GLY A 177 -28.01 -14.03 -19.09
C GLY A 177 -27.35 -15.00 -20.10
N LYS A 178 -26.39 -15.81 -19.65
CA LYS A 178 -25.71 -16.83 -20.45
C LYS A 178 -25.33 -18.04 -19.60
N ALA A 179 -25.75 -19.23 -20.02
CA ALA A 179 -25.34 -20.49 -19.42
C ALA A 179 -23.82 -20.69 -19.51
N ARG A 180 -23.21 -21.14 -18.42
CA ARG A 180 -21.80 -21.48 -18.32
C ARG A 180 -21.68 -22.88 -17.71
N ALA A 181 -20.62 -23.60 -18.07
CA ALA A 181 -20.25 -24.85 -17.41
C ALA A 181 -19.30 -24.57 -16.23
N PRO A 182 -19.36 -25.36 -15.14
CA PRO A 182 -18.38 -25.25 -14.08
C PRO A 182 -17.01 -25.72 -14.60
N LYS A 183 -15.93 -25.02 -14.21
CA LYS A 183 -14.56 -25.29 -14.65
C LYS A 183 -13.55 -24.96 -13.57
N ASP A 184 -12.28 -25.28 -13.82
CA ASP A 184 -11.18 -25.03 -12.89
C ASP A 184 -11.06 -23.54 -12.52
N PRO A 185 -10.98 -23.18 -11.22
CA PRO A 185 -10.84 -21.79 -10.76
C PRO A 185 -9.67 -21.01 -11.36
N GLN A 186 -8.60 -21.67 -11.79
CA GLN A 186 -7.46 -21.02 -12.47
C GLN A 186 -7.82 -20.48 -13.87
N SER A 187 -8.95 -20.91 -14.42
CA SER A 187 -9.45 -20.50 -15.74
C SER A 187 -10.65 -19.55 -15.67
N TRP A 188 -11.00 -19.08 -14.46
CA TRP A 188 -12.16 -18.22 -14.24
C TRP A 188 -11.89 -16.78 -14.70
N ASP A 189 -12.91 -16.21 -15.33
CA ASP A 189 -13.11 -14.77 -15.38
C ASP A 189 -14.05 -14.32 -14.24
N LEU A 190 -14.38 -13.03 -14.19
CA LEU A 190 -15.28 -12.50 -13.16
C LEU A 190 -16.72 -13.01 -13.26
N ASP A 191 -17.18 -13.40 -14.44
CA ASP A 191 -18.52 -13.98 -14.61
C ASP A 191 -18.56 -15.42 -14.12
N ASP A 192 -17.49 -16.19 -14.31
CA ASP A 192 -17.35 -17.51 -13.70
C ASP A 192 -17.38 -17.41 -12.18
N PHE A 193 -16.68 -16.41 -11.61
CA PHE A 193 -16.76 -16.12 -10.19
C PHE A 193 -18.20 -15.78 -9.73
N LYS A 194 -18.93 -14.94 -10.47
CA LYS A 194 -20.34 -14.62 -10.16
C LYS A 194 -21.25 -15.84 -10.23
N ALA A 195 -21.14 -16.64 -11.30
CA ALA A 195 -21.93 -17.85 -11.46
C ALA A 195 -21.64 -18.84 -10.32
N MET A 196 -20.38 -18.96 -9.93
CA MET A 196 -19.98 -19.81 -8.81
C MET A 196 -20.51 -19.30 -7.47
N ALA A 197 -20.43 -17.98 -7.23
CA ALA A 197 -21.00 -17.36 -6.05
C ALA A 197 -22.53 -17.51 -5.99
N ALA A 198 -23.23 -17.42 -7.11
CA ALA A 198 -24.67 -17.68 -7.15
C ALA A 198 -24.98 -19.15 -6.88
N TYR A 199 -24.26 -20.08 -7.51
CA TYR A 199 -24.47 -21.52 -7.33
C TYR A 199 -24.29 -21.96 -5.86
N PHE A 200 -23.30 -21.39 -5.18
CA PHE A 200 -23.04 -21.65 -3.76
C PHE A 200 -23.76 -20.68 -2.80
N SER A 201 -24.75 -19.93 -3.27
CA SER A 201 -25.59 -19.08 -2.41
C SER A 201 -26.99 -19.65 -2.26
N LYS A 202 -27.55 -19.65 -1.04
CA LYS A 202 -28.95 -20.07 -0.84
C LYS A 202 -29.99 -19.13 -1.46
N SER A 203 -29.61 -17.88 -1.73
CA SER A 203 -30.48 -16.91 -2.42
C SER A 203 -30.86 -17.36 -3.82
N ASP A 204 -29.89 -17.92 -4.56
CA ASP A 204 -30.03 -18.30 -5.97
C ASP A 204 -30.16 -19.82 -6.13
N ASN A 205 -29.60 -20.59 -5.19
CA ASN A 205 -29.69 -22.04 -5.11
C ASN A 205 -30.10 -22.47 -3.69
N PRO A 206 -31.41 -22.66 -3.40
CA PRO A 206 -31.87 -23.08 -2.08
C PRO A 206 -31.28 -24.41 -1.57
N LYS A 207 -30.70 -25.24 -2.45
CA LYS A 207 -30.01 -26.49 -2.10
C LYS A 207 -28.51 -26.31 -1.83
N SER A 208 -28.00 -25.09 -1.93
CA SER A 208 -26.58 -24.79 -1.72
C SER A 208 -26.09 -25.30 -0.35
N PRO A 209 -24.89 -25.91 -0.27
CA PRO A 209 -24.27 -26.33 0.99
C PRO A 209 -23.82 -25.14 1.85
N THR A 210 -23.78 -23.93 1.30
CA THR A 210 -23.34 -22.71 1.96
C THR A 210 -24.43 -21.65 1.93
N GLU A 211 -24.54 -20.87 3.00
CA GLU A 211 -25.51 -19.76 3.08
C GLU A 211 -25.22 -18.69 2.01
N TYR A 212 -23.95 -18.32 1.87
CA TYR A 212 -23.44 -17.34 0.92
C TYR A 212 -22.39 -18.00 0.03
N GLY A 213 -22.37 -17.67 -1.26
CA GLY A 213 -21.35 -18.18 -2.18
C GLY A 213 -20.09 -17.33 -2.26
N THR A 214 -20.05 -16.17 -1.60
CA THR A 214 -18.82 -15.39 -1.39
C THR A 214 -18.86 -14.69 -0.04
N ILE A 215 -17.68 -14.50 0.54
CA ILE A 215 -17.51 -13.76 1.79
C ILE A 215 -16.42 -12.71 1.56
N LEU A 216 -16.77 -11.46 1.79
CA LEU A 216 -15.82 -10.35 1.80
C LEU A 216 -15.48 -9.99 3.24
N GLN A 217 -14.22 -9.69 3.51
CA GLN A 217 -13.79 -9.18 4.80
C GLN A 217 -14.26 -7.73 4.97
N ALA A 218 -15.55 -7.50 5.22
CA ALA A 218 -16.15 -6.15 5.20
C ALA A 218 -16.03 -5.35 6.52
N LYS A 219 -14.97 -5.56 7.32
CA LYS A 219 -14.70 -4.73 8.52
C LYS A 219 -14.23 -3.33 8.10
N ASN A 220 -14.56 -2.27 8.83
CA ASN A 220 -14.15 -0.89 8.50
C ASN A 220 -12.61 -0.70 8.50
N LEU A 221 -11.96 -1.06 7.40
CA LEU A 221 -10.53 -1.06 7.17
C LEU A 221 -10.28 -0.63 5.71
N LEU A 222 -9.28 0.23 5.50
CA LEU A 222 -8.91 0.79 4.19
C LEU A 222 -8.67 -0.30 3.12
N TYR A 223 -8.21 -1.48 3.53
CA TYR A 223 -7.91 -2.61 2.65
C TYR A 223 -9.12 -3.12 1.87
N ASN A 224 -10.35 -2.95 2.37
CA ASN A 224 -11.53 -3.41 1.65
C ASN A 224 -11.78 -2.65 0.36
N THR A 225 -11.36 -1.38 0.31
CA THR A 225 -11.44 -0.58 -0.92
C THR A 225 -10.57 -1.18 -2.02
N MET A 226 -9.50 -1.90 -1.65
CA MET A 226 -8.58 -2.52 -2.59
C MET A 226 -9.23 -3.73 -3.31
N ILE A 227 -10.23 -4.40 -2.72
CA ILE A 227 -10.97 -5.48 -3.41
C ILE A 227 -11.69 -4.94 -4.65
N TRP A 228 -12.23 -3.72 -4.57
CA TRP A 228 -12.90 -3.09 -5.71
C TRP A 228 -11.93 -2.74 -6.84
N ASN A 229 -10.64 -2.56 -6.54
CA ASN A 229 -9.61 -2.43 -7.56
C ASN A 229 -9.46 -3.72 -8.37
N ASP A 230 -9.45 -4.89 -7.72
CA ASP A 230 -9.36 -6.17 -8.43
C ASP A 230 -10.58 -6.40 -9.32
N VAL A 231 -11.77 -6.06 -8.80
CA VAL A 231 -13.02 -6.17 -9.57
C VAL A 231 -12.97 -5.26 -10.80
N LEU A 232 -12.58 -3.98 -10.63
CA LEU A 232 -12.44 -3.06 -11.75
C LEU A 232 -11.44 -3.59 -12.78
N TRP A 233 -10.27 -4.02 -12.32
CA TRP A 233 -9.21 -4.55 -13.18
C TRP A 233 -9.63 -5.82 -13.92
N GLY A 234 -10.36 -6.72 -13.26
CA GLY A 234 -10.86 -7.96 -13.87
C GLY A 234 -11.87 -7.73 -14.99
N TYR A 235 -12.54 -6.58 -15.02
CA TYR A 235 -13.36 -6.13 -16.17
C TYR A 235 -12.57 -5.34 -17.22
N GLY A 236 -11.25 -5.19 -17.06
CA GLY A 236 -10.42 -4.39 -17.94
C GLY A 236 -10.46 -2.88 -17.65
N GLY A 237 -11.08 -2.48 -16.54
CA GLY A 237 -11.07 -1.10 -16.06
C GLY A 237 -9.75 -0.71 -15.40
N ASN A 238 -9.53 0.59 -15.22
CA ASN A 238 -8.30 1.12 -14.62
C ASN A 238 -8.53 2.51 -14.02
N TRP A 239 -8.07 2.72 -12.78
CA TRP A 239 -8.16 4.01 -12.08
C TRP A 239 -7.26 5.11 -12.63
N ALA A 240 -6.27 4.78 -13.46
CA ALA A 240 -5.37 5.75 -14.05
C ALA A 240 -5.07 5.46 -15.53
N LYS A 241 -4.99 6.53 -16.33
CA LYS A 241 -4.52 6.50 -17.72
C LYS A 241 -3.58 7.67 -17.93
N ASP A 242 -2.37 7.38 -18.43
CA ASP A 242 -1.32 8.38 -18.68
C ASP A 242 -1.03 9.29 -17.47
N GLY A 243 -1.04 8.71 -16.25
CA GLY A 243 -0.78 9.42 -15.01
C GLY A 243 -1.94 10.32 -14.52
N LYS A 244 -3.11 10.25 -15.14
CA LYS A 244 -4.32 10.96 -14.71
C LYS A 244 -5.35 9.99 -14.18
N ALA A 245 -6.13 10.43 -13.19
CA ALA A 245 -7.27 9.67 -12.69
C ALA A 245 -8.25 9.38 -13.84
N ASN A 246 -8.70 8.14 -13.92
CA ASN A 246 -9.61 7.63 -14.94
C ASN A 246 -10.81 7.01 -14.21
N LEU A 247 -11.77 7.86 -13.83
CA LEU A 247 -12.94 7.47 -13.03
C LEU A 247 -14.08 6.92 -13.90
N ASP A 248 -14.01 7.12 -15.22
CA ASP A 248 -15.02 6.71 -16.20
C ASP A 248 -14.50 5.57 -17.10
N SER A 249 -13.51 4.79 -16.62
CA SER A 249 -12.97 3.69 -17.42
C SER A 249 -14.08 2.70 -17.75
N SER A 250 -14.20 2.30 -19.02
CA SER A 250 -15.09 1.22 -19.40
C SER A 250 -14.66 -0.06 -18.68
N ALA A 251 -15.57 -0.63 -17.89
CA ALA A 251 -15.56 -2.00 -17.41
C ALA A 251 -16.51 -2.83 -18.30
#